data_AF-A0A2D4KB17-F1
#
_entry.id   AF-A0A2D4KB17-F1
#
_cell.length_a   1.000
_cell.length_b   1.000
_cell.length_c   1.000
_cell.angle_alpha   90.00
_cell.angle_beta   90.00
_cell.angle_gamma   90.00
#
_symmetry.space_group_name_H-M   'P 1'
#
loop_
_entity.id
_entity.type
_entity.pdbx_description
1 polymer ?
#
loop_
_entity_poly.entity_id
_entity_poly.type
_entity_poly.pdbx_seq_one_letter_code
_entity_poly.pdbx_strand_id
1 'polypeptide(L)'
;ATCMGLTSLTGNPYYDSLGCLGVGTLLGVVSAFLIYTNTEALLGRSIQPDRLQKLTELLECDPAVRAIHDVKATDMGMNKVRFKAEVDFDGRVVTRSYLEKQDIEQLLQEIQQVKTLEDLEAFMLKHGENIIDTLGAEVDRLEKDLKKLNPEVRHVDLEIL
;
A
#
# COMPACT_ATOMS: atom_id res chain seq x y z
N ALA A 1 14.94 8.48 48.85
CA ALA A 1 15.65 8.68 50.14
C ALA A 1 14.87 9.57 51.13
N THR A 2 13.98 10.45 50.67
CA THR A 2 13.16 11.33 51.53
C THR A 2 12.01 10.63 52.26
N CYS A 3 11.40 9.57 51.69
CA CYS A 3 10.26 8.89 52.32
C CYS A 3 10.64 7.98 53.51
N MET A 4 11.81 7.33 53.48
CA MET A 4 12.28 6.53 54.61
C MET A 4 12.62 7.39 55.84
N GLY A 5 13.03 8.66 55.62
CA GLY A 5 13.33 9.60 56.71
C GLY A 5 12.09 10.13 57.42
N LEU A 6 10.96 10.30 56.71
CA LEU A 6 9.70 10.76 57.32
C LEU A 6 8.98 9.64 58.10
N THR A 7 9.06 8.39 57.64
CA THR A 7 8.39 7.26 58.30
C THR A 7 8.98 6.95 59.69
N SER A 8 10.28 7.20 59.90
CA SER A 8 10.95 6.98 61.20
C SER A 8 10.51 7.96 62.29
N LEU A 9 10.07 9.18 61.91
CA LEU A 9 9.72 10.25 62.86
C LEU A 9 8.25 10.22 63.32
N THR A 10 7.34 9.56 62.56
CA THR A 10 5.88 9.62 62.82
C THR A 10 5.23 8.30 63.22
N GLY A 11 5.94 7.16 63.19
CA GLY A 11 5.48 5.90 63.78
C GLY A 11 4.17 5.33 63.20
N ASN A 12 3.78 5.72 61.99
CA ASN A 12 2.50 5.37 61.40
C ASN A 12 2.68 4.72 59.99
N PRO A 13 2.57 3.38 59.85
CA PRO A 13 2.82 2.63 58.61
C PRO A 13 1.80 2.89 57.49
N TYR A 14 0.71 3.62 57.77
CA TYR A 14 -0.29 3.97 56.76
C TYR A 14 0.28 4.94 55.70
N TYR A 15 1.23 5.82 56.05
CA TYR A 15 1.83 6.76 55.09
C TYR A 15 2.74 6.09 54.05
N ASP A 16 3.43 5.01 54.42
CA ASP A 16 4.28 4.25 53.50
C ASP A 16 3.43 3.47 52.47
N SER A 17 2.31 2.90 52.93
CA SER A 17 1.36 2.18 52.07
C SER A 17 0.66 3.12 51.06
N LEU A 18 0.29 4.33 51.49
CA LEU A 18 -0.25 5.38 50.61
C LEU A 18 0.76 5.86 49.57
N GLY A 19 2.04 5.97 49.94
CA GLY A 19 3.12 6.30 49.01
C GLY A 19 3.30 5.23 47.92
N CYS A 20 3.29 3.95 48.30
CA CYS A 20 3.40 2.84 47.35
C CYS A 20 2.20 2.76 46.39
N LEU A 21 0.98 2.99 46.87
CA LEU A 21 -0.21 3.08 46.01
C LEU A 21 -0.09 4.24 45.02
N GLY A 22 0.32 5.42 45.48
CA GLY A 22 0.49 6.59 44.62
C GLY A 22 1.52 6.36 43.51
N VAL A 23 2.69 5.80 43.85
CA VAL A 23 3.73 5.48 42.85
C VAL A 23 3.24 4.39 41.88
N GLY A 24 2.55 3.36 42.37
CA GLY A 24 1.96 2.31 41.55
C GLY A 24 0.93 2.83 40.55
N THR A 25 0.03 3.72 40.99
CA THR A 25 -0.95 4.35 40.11
C THR A 25 -0.28 5.23 39.05
N LEU A 26 0.73 6.01 39.43
CA LEU A 26 1.44 6.90 38.51
C LEU A 26 2.18 6.09 37.43
N LEU A 27 2.87 5.02 37.82
CA LEU A 27 3.50 4.08 36.88
C LEU A 27 2.48 3.38 36.00
N GLY A 28 1.31 3.00 36.54
CA GLY A 28 0.21 2.42 35.78
C GLY A 28 -0.32 3.36 34.70
N VAL A 29 -0.53 4.63 35.04
CA VAL A 29 -0.99 5.67 34.09
C VAL A 29 0.04 5.91 32.98
N VAL A 30 1.33 6.05 33.33
CA VAL A 30 2.40 6.24 32.33
C VAL A 30 2.54 5.01 31.43
N SER A 31 2.43 3.81 32.00
CA SER A 31 2.48 2.56 31.23
C SER A 31 1.29 2.44 30.27
N ALA A 32 0.07 2.76 30.73
CA ALA A 32 -1.12 2.77 29.88
C ALA A 32 -1.00 3.80 28.75
N PHE A 33 -0.46 4.99 29.03
CA PHE A 33 -0.21 6.02 28.02
C PHE A 33 0.82 5.56 26.98
N LEU A 34 1.91 4.91 27.42
CA LEU A 34 2.90 4.32 26.52
C LEU A 34 2.30 3.21 25.67
N ILE A 35 1.47 2.33 26.24
CA ILE A 35 0.80 1.27 25.49
C ILE A 35 -0.11 1.89 24.43
N TYR A 36 -0.92 2.89 24.77
CA TYR A 36 -1.82 3.55 23.82
C TYR A 36 -1.06 4.20 22.67
N THR A 37 -0.06 5.03 22.99
CA THR A 37 0.75 5.73 21.97
C THR A 37 1.59 4.78 21.13
N ASN A 38 2.13 3.70 21.71
CA ASN A 38 2.86 2.68 20.97
C ASN A 38 1.92 1.83 20.10
N THR A 39 0.71 1.53 20.58
CA THR A 39 -0.32 0.83 19.80
C THR A 39 -0.74 1.65 18.57
N GLU A 40 -0.95 2.96 18.72
CA GLU A 40 -1.24 3.84 17.58
C GLU A 40 -0.06 3.94 16.59
N ALA A 41 1.19 3.91 17.10
CA ALA A 41 2.38 3.90 16.24
C ALA A 41 2.57 2.56 15.52
N LEU A 42 2.25 1.43 16.18
CA LEU A 42 2.37 0.08 15.63
C LEU A 42 1.25 -0.28 14.66
N LEU A 43 0.05 0.26 14.87
CA LEU A 43 -1.06 0.12 13.92
C LEU A 43 -0.83 0.87 12.61
N GLY A 44 0.24 1.68 12.56
CA GLY A 44 0.56 2.53 11.42
C GLY A 44 -0.41 3.69 11.38
N ARG A 45 0.09 4.93 11.37
CA ARG A 45 -0.80 6.05 11.12
C ARG A 45 -1.39 5.85 9.73
N SER A 46 -2.71 5.65 9.66
CA SER A 46 -3.42 5.77 8.40
C SER A 46 -3.18 7.18 7.88
N ILE A 47 -2.84 7.27 6.61
CA ILE A 47 -2.65 8.56 5.97
C ILE A 47 -3.95 9.36 6.07
N GLN A 48 -3.84 10.69 6.09
CA GLN A 48 -5.00 11.57 6.03
C GLN A 48 -5.94 11.11 4.89
N PRO A 49 -7.24 10.92 5.16
CA PRO A 49 -8.18 10.38 4.18
C PRO A 49 -8.22 11.22 2.90
N ASP A 50 -8.03 12.54 3.01
CA ASP A 50 -7.95 13.45 1.86
C ASP A 50 -6.78 13.13 0.91
N ARG A 51 -5.66 12.64 1.43
CA ARG A 51 -4.49 12.24 0.62
C ARG A 51 -4.72 10.90 -0.05
N LEU A 52 -5.35 9.96 0.66
CA LEU A 52 -5.72 8.67 0.10
C LEU A 52 -6.67 8.86 -1.08
N GLN A 53 -7.69 9.69 -0.91
CA GLN A 53 -8.68 9.97 -1.94
C GLN A 53 -8.07 10.58 -3.20
N LYS A 54 -7.12 11.51 -3.06
CA LYS A 54 -6.39 12.07 -4.20
C LYS A 54 -5.58 11.01 -4.97
N LEU A 55 -4.93 10.08 -4.27
CA LEU A 55 -4.18 9.00 -4.91
C LEU A 55 -5.12 8.04 -5.65
N THR A 56 -6.26 7.71 -5.06
CA THR A 56 -7.29 6.88 -5.71
C THR A 56 -7.86 7.58 -6.95
N GLU A 57 -8.22 8.85 -6.85
CA GLU A 57 -8.77 9.63 -7.98
C GLU A 57 -7.77 9.72 -9.15
N LEU A 58 -6.47 9.87 -8.85
CA LEU A 58 -5.42 9.86 -9.88
C LEU A 58 -5.32 8.53 -10.61
N LEU A 59 -5.46 7.41 -9.90
CA LEU A 59 -5.46 6.08 -10.51
C LEU A 59 -6.75 5.80 -11.29
N GLU A 60 -7.91 6.27 -10.80
CA GLU A 60 -9.19 6.15 -11.50
C GLU A 60 -9.28 6.98 -12.78
N CYS A 61 -8.43 8.02 -12.91
CA CYS A 61 -8.36 8.83 -14.13
C CYS A 61 -7.67 8.12 -15.31
N ASP A 62 -6.91 7.03 -15.09
CA ASP A 62 -6.21 6.34 -16.17
C ASP A 62 -7.17 5.40 -16.93
N PRO A 63 -7.26 5.49 -18.28
CA PRO A 63 -8.18 4.69 -19.07
C PRO A 63 -7.90 3.18 -19.04
N ALA A 64 -6.71 2.74 -18.61
CA ALA A 64 -6.38 1.33 -18.47
C ALA A 64 -6.99 0.70 -17.21
N VAL A 65 -7.38 1.51 -16.22
CA VAL A 65 -7.93 1.06 -14.93
C VAL A 65 -9.45 0.95 -15.02
N ARG A 66 -9.99 -0.24 -14.72
CA ARG A 66 -11.43 -0.46 -14.62
C ARG A 66 -11.94 -0.16 -13.21
N ALA A 67 -11.24 -0.66 -12.21
CA ALA A 67 -11.60 -0.50 -10.81
C ALA A 67 -10.37 -0.65 -9.91
N ILE A 68 -10.46 -0.10 -8.70
CA ILE A 68 -9.40 -0.18 -7.70
C ILE A 68 -10.01 -0.76 -6.43
N HIS A 69 -9.32 -1.73 -5.84
CA HIS A 69 -9.72 -2.46 -4.66
C HIS A 69 -8.59 -2.44 -3.60
N ASP A 70 -8.97 -2.74 -2.36
CA ASP A 70 -8.07 -2.85 -1.19
C ASP A 70 -6.99 -1.74 -1.05
N VAL A 71 -7.38 -0.49 -1.26
CA VAL A 71 -6.43 0.63 -1.14
C VAL A 71 -6.01 0.81 0.32
N LYS A 72 -4.72 0.61 0.59
CA LYS A 72 -4.10 0.77 1.90
C LYS A 72 -2.90 1.69 1.81
N ALA A 73 -2.82 2.64 2.73
CA ALA A 73 -1.67 3.51 2.80
C ALA A 73 -1.20 3.72 4.24
N THR A 74 0.07 3.43 4.48
CA THR A 74 0.70 3.46 5.80
C THR A 74 1.79 4.51 5.82
N ASP A 75 1.73 5.42 6.79
CA ASP A 75 2.83 6.35 7.07
C ASP A 75 3.98 5.59 7.75
N MET A 76 5.17 5.60 7.13
CA MET A 76 6.38 4.94 7.63
C MET A 76 7.26 5.89 8.45
N GLY A 77 6.78 7.11 8.74
CA GLY A 77 7.55 8.15 9.40
C GLY A 77 8.49 8.90 8.44
N MET A 78 8.99 10.07 8.89
CA MET A 78 9.77 11.00 8.06
C MET A 78 9.06 11.45 6.77
N ASN A 79 7.73 11.62 6.83
CA ASN A 79 6.89 12.03 5.70
C ASN A 79 6.99 11.07 4.49
N LYS A 80 7.22 9.78 4.75
CA LYS A 80 7.28 8.72 3.74
C LYS A 80 6.06 7.82 3.85
N VAL A 81 5.46 7.58 2.70
CA VAL A 81 4.24 6.80 2.57
C VAL A 81 4.51 5.49 1.83
N ARG A 82 3.95 4.39 2.33
CA ARG A 82 3.76 3.15 1.58
C ARG A 82 2.32 3.11 1.10
N PHE A 83 2.13 2.94 -0.19
CA PHE A 83 0.83 2.79 -0.83
C PHE A 83 0.74 1.40 -1.45
N LYS A 84 -0.33 0.67 -1.12
CA LYS A 84 -0.67 -0.62 -1.71
C LYS A 84 -2.10 -0.54 -2.23
N ALA A 85 -2.33 -1.03 -3.45
CA ALA A 85 -3.67 -1.13 -4.02
C ALA A 85 -3.76 -2.33 -4.96
N GLU A 86 -4.95 -2.92 -5.02
CA GLU A 86 -5.31 -3.91 -6.03
C GLU A 86 -5.99 -3.16 -7.19
N VAL A 87 -5.59 -3.42 -8.42
CA VAL A 87 -6.08 -2.73 -9.61
C VAL A 87 -6.63 -3.75 -10.59
N ASP A 88 -7.90 -3.59 -10.96
CA ASP A 88 -8.51 -4.32 -12.08
C ASP A 88 -8.25 -3.55 -13.37
N PHE A 89 -7.57 -4.21 -14.32
CA PHE A 89 -7.21 -3.62 -15.60
C PHE A 89 -8.20 -4.01 -16.70
N ASP A 90 -8.50 -3.07 -17.60
CA ASP A 90 -9.28 -3.40 -18.78
C ASP A 90 -8.42 -4.08 -19.85
N GLY A 91 -8.54 -5.40 -19.94
CA GLY A 91 -7.84 -6.20 -20.96
C GLY A 91 -8.06 -5.75 -22.39
N ARG A 92 -9.17 -5.07 -22.73
CA ARG A 92 -9.39 -4.51 -24.09
C ARG A 92 -8.51 -3.29 -24.33
N VAL A 93 -8.34 -2.43 -23.32
CA VAL A 93 -7.48 -1.24 -23.41
C VAL A 93 -6.02 -1.66 -23.47
N VAL A 94 -5.61 -2.63 -22.66
CA VAL A 94 -4.25 -3.20 -22.70
C VAL A 94 -3.97 -3.85 -24.05
N THR A 95 -4.91 -4.65 -24.57
CA THR A 95 -4.76 -5.25 -25.91
C THR A 95 -4.71 -4.17 -27.00
N ARG A 96 -5.44 -3.06 -26.86
CA ARG A 96 -5.36 -1.93 -27.79
C ARG A 96 -3.98 -1.27 -27.73
N SER A 97 -3.43 -1.02 -26.55
CA SER A 97 -2.06 -0.50 -26.35
C SER A 97 -1.01 -1.44 -26.96
N TYR A 98 -1.22 -2.75 -26.87
CA TYR A 98 -0.39 -3.75 -27.55
C TYR A 98 -0.49 -3.66 -29.08
N LEU A 99 -1.71 -3.61 -29.63
CA LEU A 99 -1.94 -3.51 -31.07
C LEU A 99 -1.41 -2.21 -31.67
N GLU A 100 -1.42 -1.10 -30.93
CA GLU A 100 -0.84 0.17 -31.36
C GLU A 100 0.69 0.10 -31.53
N LYS A 101 1.36 -0.79 -30.79
CA LYS A 101 2.81 -1.02 -30.91
C LYS A 101 3.16 -2.02 -32.01
N GLN A 102 2.18 -2.73 -32.56
CA GLN A 102 2.38 -3.73 -33.59
C GLN A 102 1.90 -3.26 -34.96
N ASP A 103 2.48 -3.87 -36.00
CA ASP A 103 2.01 -3.70 -37.35
C ASP A 103 0.81 -4.63 -37.59
N ILE A 104 -0.39 -4.04 -37.61
CA ILE A 104 -1.65 -4.76 -37.81
C ILE A 104 -1.66 -5.47 -39.17
N GLU A 105 -0.99 -4.92 -40.20
CA GLU A 105 -0.94 -5.53 -41.52
C GLU A 105 -0.13 -6.83 -41.50
N GLN A 106 1.00 -6.83 -40.78
CA GLN A 106 1.79 -8.05 -40.56
C GLN A 106 1.01 -9.08 -39.74
N LEU A 107 0.31 -8.65 -38.69
CA LEU A 107 -0.48 -9.54 -37.85
C LEU A 107 -1.61 -10.20 -38.64
N LEU A 108 -2.24 -9.45 -39.54
CA LEU A 108 -3.26 -9.96 -40.45
C LEU A 108 -2.67 -10.95 -41.48
N GLN A 109 -1.44 -10.75 -41.93
CA GLN A 109 -0.75 -11.71 -42.79
C GLN A 109 -0.36 -12.98 -42.03
N GLU A 110 0.13 -12.85 -40.79
CA GLU A 110 0.46 -13.99 -39.92
C GLU A 110 -0.78 -14.86 -39.69
N ILE A 111 -1.91 -14.26 -39.33
CA ILE A 111 -3.14 -15.02 -39.06
C ILE A 111 -3.74 -15.67 -40.33
N GLN A 112 -3.52 -15.09 -41.52
CA GLN A 112 -3.91 -15.71 -42.79
C GLN A 112 -3.07 -16.93 -43.17
N GLN A 113 -1.85 -17.04 -42.63
CA GLN A 113 -0.96 -18.17 -42.86
C GLN A 113 -1.24 -19.35 -41.92
N VAL A 114 -1.96 -19.11 -40.81
CA VAL A 114 -2.41 -20.14 -39.87
C VAL A 114 -3.42 -21.06 -40.57
N LYS A 115 -3.01 -22.31 -40.81
CA LYS A 115 -3.84 -23.32 -41.49
C LYS A 115 -4.10 -24.56 -40.64
N THR A 116 -3.25 -24.82 -39.65
CA THR A 116 -3.37 -25.98 -38.76
C THR A 116 -3.74 -25.56 -37.34
N LEU A 117 -4.23 -26.51 -36.55
CA LEU A 117 -4.52 -26.29 -35.12
C LEU A 117 -3.26 -25.94 -34.33
N GLU A 118 -2.12 -26.53 -34.69
CA GLU A 118 -0.82 -26.29 -34.07
C GLU A 118 -0.34 -24.85 -34.31
N ASP A 119 -0.51 -24.35 -35.55
CA ASP A 119 -0.17 -22.96 -35.89
C ASP A 119 -1.03 -21.95 -35.13
N LEU A 120 -2.32 -22.26 -34.93
CA LEU A 120 -3.23 -21.40 -34.18
C LEU A 120 -2.86 -21.34 -32.70
N GLU A 121 -2.52 -22.50 -32.11
CA GLU A 121 -2.07 -22.57 -30.73
C GLU A 121 -0.77 -21.77 -30.53
N ALA A 122 0.21 -21.94 -31.41
CA ALA A 122 1.46 -21.19 -31.37
C ALA A 122 1.24 -19.68 -31.51
N PHE A 123 0.35 -19.25 -32.40
CA PHE A 123 -0.04 -17.85 -32.56
C PHE A 123 -0.66 -17.28 -31.28
N MET A 124 -1.64 -17.96 -30.71
CA MET A 124 -2.32 -17.52 -29.49
C MET A 124 -1.38 -17.47 -28.29
N LEU A 125 -0.45 -18.41 -28.16
CA LEU A 125 0.56 -18.42 -27.09
C LEU A 125 1.52 -17.24 -27.23
N LYS A 126 2.05 -16.99 -28.44
CA LYS A 126 2.94 -15.85 -28.74
C LYS A 126 2.27 -14.52 -28.40
N HIS A 127 1.01 -14.32 -28.81
CA HIS A 127 0.32 -13.06 -28.53
C HIS A 127 -0.15 -12.96 -27.08
N GLY A 128 -0.52 -14.08 -26.45
CA GLY A 128 -0.88 -14.13 -25.04
C GLY A 128 0.26 -13.66 -24.14
N GLU A 129 1.48 -14.18 -24.35
CA GLU A 129 2.67 -13.76 -23.60
C GLU A 129 2.92 -12.25 -23.76
N ASN A 130 2.92 -11.75 -25.00
CA ASN A 130 3.18 -10.34 -25.26
C ASN A 130 2.10 -9.39 -24.68
N ILE A 131 0.84 -9.83 -24.60
CA ILE A 131 -0.23 -9.05 -23.97
C ILE A 131 0.00 -8.96 -22.46
N ILE A 132 0.44 -10.05 -21.82
CA ILE A 132 0.79 -10.07 -20.39
C ILE A 132 2.02 -9.20 -20.12
N ASP A 133 3.04 -9.25 -20.98
CA ASP A 133 4.21 -8.36 -20.88
C ASP A 133 3.81 -6.88 -21.02
N THR A 134 2.86 -6.59 -21.92
CA THR A 134 2.32 -5.24 -22.08
C THR A 134 1.55 -4.80 -20.83
N LEU A 135 0.76 -5.69 -20.23
CA LEU A 135 0.09 -5.42 -18.96
C LEU A 135 1.10 -5.08 -17.86
N GLY A 136 2.17 -5.86 -17.72
CA GLY A 136 3.24 -5.57 -16.75
C GLY A 136 3.89 -4.20 -16.99
N ALA A 137 4.13 -3.83 -18.25
CA ALA A 137 4.65 -2.51 -18.59
C ALA A 137 3.68 -1.36 -18.27
N GLU A 138 2.37 -1.58 -18.39
CA GLU A 138 1.34 -0.61 -17.97
C GLU A 138 1.32 -0.43 -16.45
N VAL A 139 1.44 -1.52 -15.67
CA VAL A 139 1.57 -1.45 -14.21
C VAL A 139 2.79 -0.61 -13.82
N ASP A 140 3.96 -0.90 -14.41
CA ASP A 140 5.20 -0.14 -14.18
C ASP A 140 5.06 1.35 -14.54
N ARG A 141 4.29 1.67 -15.60
CA ARG A 141 3.99 3.04 -16.00
C ARG A 141 3.17 3.74 -14.91
N LEU A 142 2.07 3.13 -14.47
CA LEU A 142 1.21 3.67 -13.42
C LEU A 142 1.99 3.89 -12.12
N GLU A 143 2.82 2.94 -11.70
CA GLU A 143 3.65 3.10 -10.50
C GLU A 143 4.59 4.30 -10.60
N LYS A 144 5.25 4.48 -11.76
CA LYS A 144 6.17 5.59 -11.98
C LYS A 144 5.45 6.92 -11.97
N ASP A 145 4.27 6.99 -12.59
CA ASP A 145 3.51 8.24 -12.66
C ASP A 145 2.96 8.62 -11.29
N LEU A 146 2.52 7.64 -10.47
CA LEU A 146 2.13 7.88 -9.08
C LEU A 146 3.31 8.35 -8.22
N LYS A 147 4.51 7.77 -8.40
CA LYS A 147 5.75 8.24 -7.72
C LYS A 147 6.17 9.64 -8.15
N LYS A 148 5.98 10.03 -9.42
CA LYS A 148 6.32 11.38 -9.92
C LYS A 148 5.38 12.45 -9.38
N LEU A 149 4.08 12.16 -9.36
CA LEU A 149 3.06 13.09 -8.89
C LEU A 149 3.12 13.28 -7.38
N ASN A 150 3.51 12.23 -6.64
CA ASN A 150 3.56 12.24 -5.18
C ASN A 150 4.94 11.78 -4.66
N PRO A 151 5.94 12.70 -4.58
CA PRO A 151 7.30 12.35 -4.14
C PRO A 151 7.40 11.87 -2.68
N GLU A 152 6.33 12.06 -1.89
CA GLU A 152 6.15 11.53 -0.54
C GLU A 152 5.86 10.00 -0.52
N VAL A 153 5.37 9.44 -1.64
CA VAL A 153 5.11 8.01 -1.79
C VAL A 153 6.40 7.31 -2.19
N ARG A 154 7.02 6.64 -1.23
CA ARG A 154 8.32 5.96 -1.40
C ARG A 154 8.15 4.57 -2.00
N HIS A 155 7.08 3.88 -1.61
CA HIS A 155 6.76 2.52 -2.04
C HIS A 155 5.35 2.52 -2.59
N VAL A 156 5.21 2.03 -3.82
CA VAL A 156 3.96 1.80 -4.51
C VAL A 156 4.00 0.33 -4.90
N ASP A 157 3.06 -0.44 -4.39
CA ASP A 157 2.88 -1.84 -4.72
C ASP A 157 1.48 -1.96 -5.35
N LEU A 158 1.41 -2.09 -6.68
CA LEU A 158 0.16 -2.32 -7.41
C LEU A 158 0.03 -3.81 -7.73
N GLU A 159 -1.03 -4.45 -7.23
CA GLU A 159 -1.31 -5.85 -7.50
C GLU A 159 -2.46 -5.96 -8.51
N ILE A 160 -2.36 -6.90 -9.46
CA ILE A 160 -3.42 -7.18 -10.42
C ILE A 160 -4.43 -8.12 -9.75
N LEU A 161 -5.72 -7.82 -9.87
CA LEU A 161 -6.81 -8.62 -9.31
C LEU A 161 -7.11 -9.89 -10.13
#